data_AF-A0A7K9ART9-F1
#
_entry.id   AF-A0A7K9ART9-F1
#
_cell.length_a   1.000
_cell.length_b   1.000
_cell.length_c   1.000
_cell.angle_alpha   90.00
_cell.angle_beta   90.00
_cell.angle_gamma   90.00
#
_symmetry.space_group_name_H-M   'P 1'
#
loop_
_entity.id
_entity.type
_entity.pdbx_description
1 polymer ?
#
loop_
_entity_poly.entity_id
_entity_poly.type
_entity_poly.pdbx_seq_one_letter_code
_entity_poly.pdbx_strand_id
1 'polypeptide(L)'
;KDSEWRLVQAQQKIRELAINIRMKEELITELIKTGKDAQALNKQYCQKISELEQEAEQVRAELSDSQKQLQELEGKEPWDPGEKRKLQEYRTRVAAAQSKAWVLSRKKQATERLVSLSTQSEKRVQELERNIQLMWRQQGQLQKRLREESEQKRRLEMEMNKRQHRVKVGSGRRRSDRTILRIKTEEIAAFQRKRRSGSNGSVISLEQQQVQVQHAWLALPLPRGLLGWEAWLSFRADPLKHLLQALTDDIVRMSSRLEHLEKELTEKNGQLRHGSAHDQQQIRQEINNLRQEKDQLLKQRLELDNKLRQGTLLSPEEERILFQLDEAIEALDAAIEYKNESITCRQRVLRASASLLSQCEMNLMAKLSYLSSSETRALLCKYFDKVVTLREDQHRQHIAFSELEMQLEEQQQLVYWLEVAVERQRLEMDRQLTLQQKEHEQNMQLLL
;
A
#
# COMPACT_ATOMS: atom_id res chain seq x y z
N LYS A 1 14.39 -0.51 7.38
CA LYS A 1 14.71 0.87 7.83
C LYS A 1 13.48 1.76 7.69
N ASP A 2 12.86 1.79 6.51
CA ASP A 2 11.65 2.59 6.27
C ASP A 2 10.45 2.21 7.15
N SER A 3 10.26 0.91 7.41
CA SER A 3 9.20 0.42 8.32
C SER A 3 9.40 0.87 9.77
N GLU A 4 10.65 0.96 10.24
CA GLU A 4 10.97 1.42 11.60
C GLU A 4 10.77 2.93 11.73
N TRP A 5 11.12 3.69 10.69
CA TRP A 5 10.89 5.13 10.65
C TRP A 5 9.39 5.47 10.65
N ARG A 6 8.60 4.77 9.81
CA ARG A 6 7.12 4.86 9.79
C ARG A 6 6.51 4.58 11.17
N LEU A 7 7.04 3.59 11.89
CA LEU A 7 6.58 3.24 13.23
C LEU A 7 6.82 4.37 14.23
N VAL A 8 8.04 4.92 14.26
CA VAL A 8 8.42 6.02 15.16
C VAL A 8 7.58 7.26 14.85
N GLN A 9 7.36 7.58 13.58
CA GLN A 9 6.51 8.69 13.18
C GLN A 9 5.06 8.50 13.63
N ALA A 10 4.47 7.30 13.44
CA ALA A 10 3.12 7.00 13.88
C ALA A 10 2.99 7.14 15.42
N GLN A 11 3.99 6.68 16.18
CA GLN A 11 4.03 6.85 17.63
C GLN A 11 4.11 8.33 18.03
N GLN A 12 4.94 9.12 17.33
CA GLN A 12 5.04 10.57 17.56
C GLN A 12 3.70 11.26 17.30
N LYS A 13 3.01 10.94 16.20
CA LYS A 13 1.69 11.47 15.87
C LYS A 13 0.63 11.14 16.93
N ILE A 14 0.65 9.91 17.47
CA ILE A 14 -0.25 9.52 18.57
C ILE A 14 -0.01 10.37 19.82
N ARG A 15 1.26 10.69 20.13
CA ARG A 15 1.63 11.55 21.27
C ARG A 15 1.19 12.99 21.05
N GLU A 16 1.41 13.54 19.85
CA GLU A 16 0.98 14.91 19.52
C GLU A 16 -0.54 15.07 19.56
N LEU A 17 -1.29 14.10 19.01
CA LEU A 17 -2.75 14.08 19.13
C LEU A 17 -3.20 14.01 20.59
N ALA A 18 -2.56 13.20 21.44
CA ALA A 18 -2.88 13.14 22.87
C ALA A 18 -2.68 14.49 23.58
N ILE A 19 -1.62 15.23 23.23
CA ILE A 19 -1.36 16.55 23.81
C ILE A 19 -2.45 17.54 23.38
N ASN A 20 -2.77 17.62 22.09
CA ASN A 20 -3.81 18.52 21.59
C ASN A 20 -5.19 18.19 22.17
N ILE A 21 -5.52 16.90 22.30
CA ILE A 21 -6.77 16.46 22.93
C ILE A 21 -6.83 17.00 24.37
N ARG A 22 -5.79 16.76 25.18
CA ARG A 22 -5.76 17.24 26.57
C ARG A 22 -5.90 18.76 26.67
N MET A 23 -5.20 19.50 25.82
CA MET A 23 -5.30 20.97 25.80
C MET A 23 -6.70 21.46 25.45
N LYS A 24 -7.38 20.81 24.50
CA LYS A 24 -8.76 21.14 24.15
C LYS A 24 -9.76 20.71 25.22
N GLU A 25 -9.54 19.58 25.89
CA GLU A 25 -10.34 19.15 27.05
C GLU A 25 -10.24 20.18 28.17
N GLU A 26 -9.04 20.64 28.50
CA GLU A 26 -8.83 21.72 29.48
C GLU A 26 -9.60 22.99 29.07
N LEU A 27 -9.45 23.43 27.81
CA LEU A 27 -10.15 24.60 27.30
C LEU A 27 -11.69 24.45 27.40
N ILE A 28 -12.23 23.28 27.08
CA ILE A 28 -13.67 23.01 27.25
C ILE A 28 -14.07 23.13 28.72
N THR A 29 -13.27 22.60 29.65
CA THR A 29 -13.60 22.72 31.07
C THR A 29 -13.60 24.17 31.55
N GLU A 30 -12.69 25.01 31.04
CA GLU A 30 -12.65 26.44 31.32
C GLU A 30 -13.86 27.16 30.70
N LEU A 31 -14.16 26.91 29.42
CA LEU A 31 -15.33 27.46 28.73
C LEU A 31 -16.66 27.07 29.40
N ILE A 32 -16.79 25.85 29.91
CA ILE A 32 -18.00 25.41 30.62
C ILE A 32 -18.14 26.15 31.95
N LYS A 33 -17.04 26.42 32.66
CA LYS A 33 -17.07 27.19 33.91
C LYS A 33 -17.51 28.62 33.63
N THR A 34 -16.82 29.30 32.71
CA THR A 34 -17.20 30.65 32.29
C THR A 34 -18.62 30.70 31.72
N GLY A 35 -19.04 29.67 31.00
CA GLY A 35 -20.40 29.53 30.48
C GLY A 35 -21.46 29.48 31.58
N LYS A 36 -21.19 28.78 32.69
CA LYS A 36 -22.08 28.76 33.86
C LYS A 36 -22.14 30.13 34.54
N ASP A 37 -21.00 30.80 34.69
CA ASP A 37 -20.93 32.13 35.30
C ASP A 37 -21.66 33.17 34.43
N ALA A 38 -21.42 33.14 33.11
CA ALA A 38 -22.14 33.94 32.12
C ALA A 38 -23.64 33.61 32.09
N GLN A 39 -24.04 32.35 32.28
CA GLN A 39 -25.45 31.97 32.36
C GLN A 39 -26.12 32.53 33.62
N ALA A 40 -25.42 32.55 34.76
CA ALA A 40 -25.91 33.19 35.98
C ALA A 40 -26.09 34.69 35.80
N LEU A 41 -25.11 35.38 35.19
CA LEU A 41 -25.21 36.79 34.82
C LEU A 41 -26.32 37.03 33.79
N ASN A 42 -26.49 36.17 32.80
CA ASN A 42 -27.57 36.28 31.82
C ASN A 42 -28.96 36.17 32.46
N LYS A 43 -29.14 35.33 33.49
CA LYS A 43 -30.41 35.32 34.23
C LYS A 43 -30.67 36.68 34.87
N GLN A 44 -29.65 37.32 35.45
CA GLN A 44 -29.75 38.67 35.99
C GLN A 44 -30.01 39.71 34.89
N TYR A 45 -29.34 39.60 33.72
CA TYR A 45 -29.59 40.48 32.58
C TYR A 45 -30.99 40.30 32.00
N CYS A 46 -31.52 39.09 31.91
CA CYS A 46 -32.89 38.83 31.45
C CYS A 46 -33.94 39.40 32.41
N GLN A 47 -33.71 39.27 33.72
CA GLN A 47 -34.53 39.95 34.74
C GLN A 47 -34.45 41.46 34.54
N LYS A 48 -33.24 42.02 34.35
CA LYS A 48 -33.06 43.46 34.13
C LYS A 48 -33.68 43.94 32.81
N ILE A 49 -33.63 43.15 31.75
CA ILE A 49 -34.31 43.43 30.48
C ILE A 49 -35.82 43.51 30.73
N SER A 50 -36.39 42.56 31.45
CA SER A 50 -37.83 42.54 31.75
C SER A 50 -38.25 43.76 32.57
N GLU A 51 -37.44 44.17 33.56
CA GLU A 51 -37.66 45.40 34.33
C GLU A 51 -37.57 46.65 33.43
N LEU A 52 -36.52 46.75 32.61
CA LEU A 52 -36.33 47.89 31.70
C LEU A 52 -37.43 47.95 30.63
N GLU A 53 -37.97 46.80 30.20
CA GLU A 53 -39.12 46.70 29.29
C GLU A 53 -40.39 47.23 29.96
N GLN A 54 -40.69 46.77 31.18
CA GLN A 54 -41.84 47.28 31.95
C GLN A 54 -41.72 48.78 32.22
N GLU A 55 -40.54 49.27 32.61
CA GLU A 55 -40.28 50.70 32.78
C GLU A 55 -40.44 51.47 31.46
N ALA A 56 -39.94 50.93 30.34
CA ALA A 56 -40.09 51.55 29.03
C ALA A 56 -41.53 51.53 28.52
N GLU A 57 -42.32 50.53 28.90
CA GLU A 57 -43.75 50.44 28.61
C GLU A 57 -44.56 51.43 29.46
N GLN A 58 -44.25 51.57 30.75
CA GLN A 58 -44.85 52.58 31.63
C GLN A 58 -44.55 53.99 31.10
N VAL A 59 -43.29 54.31 30.78
CA VAL A 59 -42.90 55.61 30.22
C VAL A 59 -43.59 55.85 28.86
N ARG A 60 -43.76 54.81 28.03
CA ARG A 60 -44.49 54.93 26.76
C ARG A 60 -45.98 55.17 26.97
N ALA A 61 -46.61 54.52 27.95
CA ALA A 61 -48.00 54.75 28.30
C ALA A 61 -48.21 56.18 28.81
N GLU A 62 -47.40 56.63 29.78
CA GLU A 62 -47.41 58.00 30.30
C GLU A 62 -47.16 59.05 29.21
N LEU A 63 -46.26 58.76 28.27
CA LEU A 63 -46.00 59.61 27.11
C LEU A 63 -47.20 59.66 26.18
N SER A 64 -47.87 58.53 25.93
CA SER A 64 -49.08 58.47 25.11
C SER A 64 -50.21 59.28 25.73
N ASP A 65 -50.38 59.22 27.06
CA ASP A 65 -51.41 59.96 27.78
C ASP A 65 -51.06 61.46 27.86
N SER A 66 -49.80 61.80 28.08
CA SER A 66 -49.31 63.18 28.01
C SER A 66 -49.45 63.76 26.60
N GLN A 67 -49.27 62.96 25.54
CA GLN A 67 -49.51 63.36 24.15
C GLN A 67 -50.99 63.57 23.85
N LYS A 68 -51.89 62.71 24.32
CA LYS A 68 -53.35 62.90 24.18
C LYS A 68 -53.79 64.19 24.87
N GLN A 69 -53.34 64.44 26.10
CA GLN A 69 -53.61 65.67 26.83
C GLN A 69 -53.04 66.92 26.13
N LEU A 70 -51.86 66.80 25.52
CA LEU A 70 -51.30 67.84 24.65
C LEU A 70 -52.18 68.11 23.44
N GLN A 71 -52.62 67.07 22.72
CA GLN A 71 -53.50 67.22 21.55
C GLN A 71 -54.86 67.84 21.91
N GLU A 72 -55.42 67.48 23.07
CA GLU A 72 -56.66 68.09 23.59
C GLU A 72 -56.51 69.57 23.96
N LEU A 73 -55.33 69.98 24.45
CA LEU A 73 -55.01 71.38 24.77
C LEU A 73 -54.57 72.18 23.54
N GLU A 74 -53.95 71.56 22.55
CA GLU A 74 -53.60 72.20 21.26
C GLU A 74 -54.84 72.40 20.38
N GLY A 75 -55.88 71.56 20.51
CA GLY A 75 -57.15 71.71 19.82
C GLY A 75 -58.07 72.83 20.35
N LYS A 76 -57.74 73.42 21.51
CA LYS A 76 -58.39 74.59 22.09
C LYS A 76 -57.46 75.79 21.91
N GLU A 77 -57.87 76.86 21.22
CA GLU A 77 -56.99 78.02 21.02
C GLU A 77 -56.59 78.64 22.38
N PRO A 78 -55.28 78.80 22.70
CA PRO A 78 -54.86 79.26 24.02
C PRO A 78 -54.98 80.78 24.15
N TRP A 79 -56.02 81.25 24.85
CA TRP A 79 -56.27 82.69 25.07
C TRP A 79 -55.57 83.22 26.34
N ASP A 80 -55.22 82.35 27.30
CA ASP A 80 -54.67 82.75 28.61
C ASP A 80 -53.16 82.47 28.73
N PRO A 81 -52.31 83.39 29.24
CA PRO A 81 -50.89 83.14 29.47
C PRO A 81 -50.60 81.93 30.37
N GLY A 82 -51.55 81.57 31.25
CA GLY A 82 -51.50 80.36 32.06
C GLY A 82 -51.61 79.07 31.24
N GLU A 83 -52.44 79.04 30.19
CA GLU A 83 -52.61 77.88 29.31
C GLU A 83 -51.39 77.67 28.42
N LYS A 84 -50.76 78.75 27.94
CA LYS A 84 -49.50 78.67 27.19
C LYS A 84 -48.35 78.12 28.03
N ARG A 85 -48.27 78.46 29.32
CA ARG A 85 -47.28 77.89 30.26
C ARG A 85 -47.50 76.40 30.47
N LYS A 86 -48.75 75.97 30.70
CA LYS A 86 -49.10 74.55 30.84
C LYS A 86 -48.79 73.76 29.57
N LEU A 87 -49.12 74.29 28.40
CA LEU A 87 -48.79 73.65 27.11
C LEU A 87 -47.28 73.46 26.94
N GLN A 88 -46.50 74.48 27.29
CA GLN A 88 -45.03 74.42 27.24
C GLN A 88 -44.48 73.39 28.24
N GLU A 89 -45.04 73.28 29.44
CA GLU A 89 -44.70 72.26 30.43
C GLU A 89 -45.03 70.83 29.94
N TYR A 90 -46.16 70.62 29.26
CA TYR A 90 -46.45 69.32 28.66
C TYR A 90 -45.48 68.99 27.51
N ARG A 91 -45.08 69.98 26.69
CA ARG A 91 -44.08 69.77 25.62
C ARG A 91 -42.72 69.36 26.18
N THR A 92 -42.25 70.02 27.24
CA THR A 92 -40.99 69.64 27.90
C THR A 92 -41.11 68.26 28.56
N ARG A 93 -42.27 67.93 29.14
CA ARG A 93 -42.53 66.60 29.73
C ARG A 93 -42.53 65.49 28.67
N VAL A 94 -43.16 65.69 27.52
CA VAL A 94 -43.14 64.73 26.41
C VAL A 94 -41.72 64.56 25.86
N ALA A 95 -40.96 65.64 25.66
CA ALA A 95 -39.57 65.56 25.21
C ALA A 95 -38.66 64.81 26.20
N ALA A 96 -38.85 65.01 27.51
CA ALA A 96 -38.15 64.29 28.56
C ALA A 96 -38.50 62.79 28.56
N ALA A 97 -39.79 62.44 28.42
CA ALA A 97 -40.25 61.06 28.35
C ALA A 97 -39.74 60.33 27.08
N GLN A 98 -39.70 61.02 25.93
CA GLN A 98 -39.12 60.49 24.69
C GLN A 98 -37.63 60.18 24.86
N SER A 99 -36.88 61.11 25.47
CA SER A 99 -35.45 60.93 25.75
C SER A 99 -35.20 59.75 26.69
N LYS A 100 -36.02 59.61 27.75
CA LYS A 100 -35.94 58.49 28.70
C LYS A 100 -36.23 57.14 28.01
N ALA A 101 -37.27 57.07 27.17
CA ALA A 101 -37.59 55.87 26.40
C ALA A 101 -36.46 55.46 25.45
N TRP A 102 -35.81 56.43 24.80
CA TRP A 102 -34.66 56.17 23.93
C TRP A 102 -33.47 55.57 24.69
N VAL A 103 -33.14 56.12 25.87
CA VAL A 103 -32.05 55.59 26.71
C VAL A 103 -32.35 54.16 27.18
N LEU A 104 -33.58 53.88 27.62
CA LEU A 104 -33.99 52.53 28.04
C LEU A 104 -33.89 51.53 26.88
N SER A 105 -34.35 51.90 25.68
CA SER A 105 -34.22 51.05 24.49
C SER A 105 -32.76 50.75 24.13
N ARG A 106 -31.86 51.74 24.28
CA ARG A 106 -30.43 51.55 24.01
C ARG A 106 -29.76 50.62 25.05
N LYS A 107 -30.17 50.73 26.33
CA LYS A 107 -29.72 49.81 27.38
C LYS A 107 -30.20 48.38 27.12
N LYS A 108 -31.47 48.20 26.76
CA LYS A 108 -32.03 46.89 26.36
C LYS A 108 -31.23 46.25 25.23
N GLN A 109 -30.93 46.99 24.16
CA GLN A 109 -30.16 46.46 23.04
C GLN A 109 -28.73 46.04 23.46
N ALA A 110 -28.09 46.80 24.36
CA ALA A 110 -26.76 46.44 24.88
C ALA A 110 -26.81 45.14 25.70
N THR A 111 -27.83 44.94 26.54
CA THR A 111 -28.01 43.71 27.32
C THR A 111 -28.38 42.51 26.46
N GLU A 112 -29.19 42.69 25.40
CA GLU A 112 -29.50 41.61 24.43
C GLU A 112 -28.25 41.14 23.69
N ARG A 113 -27.33 42.05 23.36
CA ARG A 113 -26.04 41.69 22.74
C ARG A 113 -25.21 40.81 23.67
N LEU A 114 -25.18 41.08 24.97
CA LEU A 114 -24.47 40.24 25.95
C LEU A 114 -25.03 38.82 25.98
N VAL A 115 -26.36 38.66 25.99
CA VAL A 115 -27.01 37.34 25.92
C VAL A 115 -26.63 36.62 24.61
N SER A 116 -26.62 37.33 23.48
CA SER A 116 -26.24 36.72 22.19
C SER A 116 -24.79 36.21 22.16
N LEU A 117 -23.85 36.92 22.78
CA LEU A 117 -22.44 36.50 22.89
C LEU A 117 -22.30 35.21 23.71
N SER A 118 -23.10 35.04 24.76
CA SER A 118 -23.14 33.79 25.54
C SER A 118 -23.70 32.62 24.73
N THR A 119 -24.73 32.82 23.90
CA THR A 119 -25.19 31.72 23.01
C THR A 119 -24.13 31.33 21.96
N GLN A 120 -23.26 32.27 21.58
CA GLN A 120 -22.16 31.99 20.67
C GLN A 120 -21.05 31.18 21.35
N SER A 121 -20.74 31.41 22.63
CA SER A 121 -19.75 30.61 23.36
C SER A 121 -20.22 29.17 23.55
N GLU A 122 -21.51 28.93 23.83
CA GLU A 122 -22.07 27.57 23.90
C GLU A 122 -21.91 26.78 22.59
N LYS A 123 -22.16 27.43 21.44
CA LYS A 123 -21.95 26.80 20.12
C LYS A 123 -20.48 26.42 19.90
N ARG A 124 -19.54 27.27 20.32
CA ARG A 124 -18.09 27.00 20.23
C ARG A 124 -17.70 25.79 21.08
N VAL A 125 -18.26 25.64 22.28
CA VAL A 125 -18.03 24.44 23.12
C VAL A 125 -18.46 23.17 22.38
N GLN A 126 -19.66 23.15 21.79
CA GLN A 126 -20.13 21.99 21.03
C GLN A 126 -19.24 21.66 19.82
N GLU A 127 -18.69 22.67 19.14
CA GLU A 127 -17.74 22.48 18.04
C GLU A 127 -16.42 21.85 18.52
N LEU A 128 -15.88 22.32 19.64
CA LEU A 128 -14.68 21.75 20.26
C LEU A 128 -14.90 20.29 20.71
N GLU A 129 -16.06 19.98 21.28
CA GLU A 129 -16.42 18.61 21.67
C GLU A 129 -16.45 17.67 20.45
N ARG A 130 -17.08 18.09 19.35
CA ARG A 130 -17.08 17.32 18.09
C ARG A 130 -15.67 17.13 17.56
N ASN A 131 -14.81 18.15 17.65
CA ASN A 131 -13.42 18.08 17.21
C ASN A 131 -12.61 17.05 18.03
N ILE A 132 -12.74 17.07 19.36
CA ILE A 132 -12.08 16.09 20.25
C ILE A 132 -12.56 14.67 19.95
N GLN A 133 -13.86 14.47 19.71
CA GLN A 133 -14.37 13.15 19.31
C GLN A 133 -13.74 12.64 18.01
N LEU A 134 -13.55 13.51 17.01
CA LEU A 134 -12.87 13.16 15.77
C LEU A 134 -11.38 12.83 16.03
N MET A 135 -10.69 13.62 16.85
CA MET A 135 -9.29 13.36 17.22
C MET A 135 -9.12 12.04 17.96
N TRP A 136 -10.01 11.70 18.89
CA TRP A 136 -10.01 10.40 19.58
C TRP A 136 -10.21 9.23 18.61
N ARG A 137 -11.14 9.35 17.65
CA ARG A 137 -11.33 8.34 16.59
C ARG A 137 -10.05 8.15 15.78
N GLN A 138 -9.41 9.25 15.37
CA GLN A 138 -8.14 9.20 14.63
C GLN A 138 -7.03 8.55 15.45
N GLN A 139 -6.88 8.92 16.72
CA GLN A 139 -5.89 8.31 17.61
C GLN A 139 -6.15 6.81 17.81
N GLY A 140 -7.40 6.41 17.99
CA GLY A 140 -7.80 5.01 18.14
C GLY A 140 -7.49 4.17 16.89
N GLN A 141 -7.77 4.71 15.70
CA GLN A 141 -7.42 4.05 14.44
C GLN A 141 -5.91 3.86 14.28
N LEU A 142 -5.11 4.89 14.58
CA LEU A 142 -3.65 4.81 14.53
C LEU A 142 -3.10 3.78 15.53
N GLN A 143 -3.62 3.76 16.76
CA GLN A 143 -3.21 2.77 17.77
C GLN A 143 -3.57 1.35 17.37
N LYS A 144 -4.72 1.13 16.71
CA LYS A 144 -5.11 -0.20 16.21
C LYS A 144 -4.14 -0.68 15.13
N ARG A 145 -3.85 0.17 14.14
CA ARG A 145 -2.87 -0.14 13.08
C ARG A 145 -1.49 -0.43 13.65
N LEU A 146 -1.05 0.35 14.65
CA LEU A 146 0.24 0.15 15.31
C LEU A 146 0.33 -1.22 16.00
N ARG A 147 -0.77 -1.66 16.65
CA ARG A 147 -0.86 -2.99 17.27
C ARG A 147 -0.77 -4.09 16.23
N GLU A 148 -1.56 -3.99 15.16
CA GLU A 148 -1.58 -4.96 14.05
C GLU A 148 -0.18 -5.10 13.43
N GLU A 149 0.50 -3.99 13.12
CA GLU A 149 1.88 -3.99 12.61
C GLU A 149 2.87 -4.61 13.61
N SER A 150 2.75 -4.30 14.91
CA SER A 150 3.62 -4.91 15.93
C SER A 150 3.43 -6.42 16.05
N GLU A 151 2.20 -6.90 15.91
CA GLU A 151 1.87 -8.32 15.95
C GLU A 151 2.38 -9.04 14.71
N GLN A 152 2.23 -8.43 13.53
CA GLN A 152 2.81 -8.94 12.29
C GLN A 152 4.34 -9.04 12.36
N LYS A 153 5.02 -8.00 12.88
CA LYS A 153 6.47 -8.02 13.10
C LYS A 153 6.88 -9.20 13.99
N ARG A 154 6.19 -9.41 15.13
CA ARG A 154 6.45 -10.54 16.03
C ARG A 154 6.24 -11.90 15.34
N ARG A 155 5.21 -12.04 14.51
CA ARG A 155 4.96 -13.27 13.73
C ARG A 155 6.11 -13.56 12.78
N LEU A 156 6.54 -12.56 12.00
CA LEU A 156 7.65 -12.70 11.05
C LEU A 156 8.99 -12.97 11.76
N GLU A 157 9.24 -12.34 12.90
CA GLU A 157 10.43 -12.61 13.74
C GLU A 157 10.45 -14.06 14.24
N MET A 158 9.30 -14.58 14.68
CA MET A 158 9.18 -15.99 15.09
C MET A 158 9.43 -16.95 13.92
N GLU A 159 8.91 -16.66 12.73
CA GLU A 159 9.17 -17.47 11.53
C GLU A 159 10.64 -17.41 11.09
N MET A 160 11.24 -16.23 11.11
CA MET A 160 12.65 -16.03 10.82
C MET A 160 13.52 -16.82 11.78
N ASN A 161 13.25 -16.75 13.09
CA ASN A 161 13.96 -17.52 14.11
C ASN A 161 13.82 -19.04 13.89
N LYS A 162 12.62 -19.52 13.54
CA LYS A 162 12.40 -20.94 13.18
C LYS A 162 13.21 -21.34 11.95
N ARG A 163 13.23 -20.52 10.90
CA ARG A 163 14.03 -20.77 9.69
C ARG A 163 15.52 -20.78 10.01
N GLN A 164 16.00 -19.83 10.81
CA GLN A 164 17.39 -19.76 11.25
C GLN A 164 17.79 -21.01 12.06
N HIS A 165 16.91 -21.49 12.95
CA HIS A 165 17.14 -22.73 13.69
C HIS A 165 17.22 -23.94 12.76
N ARG A 166 16.31 -24.07 11.78
CA ARG A 166 16.35 -25.15 10.78
C ARG A 166 17.63 -25.12 9.95
N VAL A 167 18.09 -23.93 9.54
CA VAL A 167 19.35 -23.77 8.80
C VAL A 167 20.55 -24.16 9.67
N LYS A 168 20.55 -23.79 10.96
CA LYS A 168 21.61 -24.15 11.91
C LYS A 168 21.68 -25.66 12.17
N VAL A 169 20.53 -26.33 12.31
CA VAL A 169 20.45 -27.79 12.42
C VAL A 169 20.90 -28.47 11.12
N GLY A 170 20.45 -27.99 9.96
CA GLY A 170 20.84 -28.52 8.67
C GLY A 170 22.34 -28.34 8.36
N SER A 171 22.93 -27.21 8.74
CA SER A 171 24.38 -26.99 8.59
C SER A 171 25.20 -27.83 9.57
N GLY A 172 24.71 -28.04 10.80
CA GLY A 172 25.27 -28.99 11.76
C GLY A 172 25.27 -30.42 11.22
N ARG A 173 24.12 -30.89 10.70
CA ARG A 173 23.99 -32.22 10.09
C ARG A 173 24.93 -32.40 8.90
N ARG A 174 24.99 -31.42 7.99
CA ARG A 174 25.95 -31.44 6.87
C ARG A 174 27.41 -31.50 7.32
N ARG A 175 27.78 -30.82 8.41
CA ARG A 175 29.13 -30.90 8.98
C ARG A 175 29.41 -32.31 9.52
N SER A 176 28.47 -32.91 10.24
CA SER A 176 28.57 -34.29 10.75
C SER A 176 28.68 -35.32 9.62
N ASP A 177 27.84 -35.20 8.58
CA ASP A 177 27.89 -36.07 7.41
C ASP A 177 29.24 -35.95 6.68
N ARG A 178 29.79 -34.74 6.57
CA ARG A 178 31.12 -34.50 5.97
C ARG A 178 32.24 -35.15 6.77
N THR A 179 32.18 -35.11 8.11
CA THR A 179 33.17 -35.80 8.96
C THR A 179 33.08 -37.32 8.84
N ILE A 180 31.87 -37.89 8.80
CA ILE A 180 31.66 -39.34 8.63
C ILE A 180 32.19 -39.80 7.27
N LEU A 181 31.89 -39.06 6.21
CA LEU A 181 32.40 -39.36 4.86
C LEU A 181 33.93 -39.31 4.81
N ARG A 182 34.55 -38.34 5.49
CA ARG A 182 36.02 -38.24 5.56
C ARG A 182 36.62 -39.47 6.23
N ILE A 183 36.07 -39.89 7.37
CA ILE A 183 36.52 -41.09 8.09
C ILE A 183 36.37 -42.34 7.21
N LYS A 184 35.20 -42.55 6.59
CA LYS A 184 34.96 -43.69 5.69
C LYS A 184 35.91 -43.70 4.48
N THR A 185 36.21 -42.52 3.92
CA THR A 185 37.15 -42.40 2.79
C THR A 185 38.57 -42.74 3.23
N GLU A 186 38.97 -42.32 4.43
CA GLU A 186 40.27 -42.62 5.03
C GLU A 186 40.41 -44.11 5.40
N GLU A 187 39.34 -44.74 5.89
CA GLU A 187 39.25 -46.18 6.12
C GLU A 187 39.34 -46.98 4.82
N ILE A 188 38.62 -46.58 3.76
CA ILE A 188 38.71 -47.20 2.42
C ILE A 188 40.13 -47.07 1.87
N ALA A 189 40.74 -45.89 1.99
CA ALA A 189 42.12 -45.67 1.56
C ALA A 189 43.11 -46.52 2.37
N ALA A 190 42.92 -46.65 3.68
CA ALA A 190 43.72 -47.51 4.54
C ALA A 190 43.56 -49.00 4.19
N PHE A 191 42.34 -49.45 3.91
CA PHE A 191 42.05 -50.82 3.48
C PHE A 191 42.66 -51.15 2.12
N GLN A 192 42.61 -50.22 1.16
CA GLN A 192 43.26 -50.37 -0.15
C GLN A 192 44.79 -50.40 -0.03
N ARG A 193 45.39 -49.57 0.85
CA ARG A 193 46.83 -49.65 1.13
C ARG A 193 47.20 -51.01 1.74
N LYS A 194 46.39 -51.53 2.67
CA LYS A 194 46.63 -52.85 3.29
C LYS A 194 46.47 -54.01 2.31
N ARG A 195 45.57 -53.89 1.32
CA ARG A 195 45.45 -54.83 0.18
C ARG A 195 46.63 -54.76 -0.80
N ARG A 196 47.22 -53.58 -1.03
CA ARG A 196 48.41 -53.42 -1.89
C ARG A 196 49.71 -53.91 -1.23
N SER A 197 49.71 -54.10 0.09
CA SER A 197 50.84 -54.65 0.84
C SER A 197 50.74 -56.16 1.10
N GLY A 198 49.76 -56.87 0.53
CA GLY A 198 49.54 -58.30 0.75
C GLY A 198 49.82 -59.18 -0.47
N SER A 199 51.04 -59.75 -0.50
CA SER A 199 51.47 -60.97 -1.21
C SER A 199 51.81 -60.94 -2.71
N ASN A 200 53.04 -61.40 -2.95
CA ASN A 200 53.76 -61.78 -4.18
C ASN A 200 54.20 -60.59 -5.06
N GLY A 201 55.46 -60.18 -5.14
CA GLY A 201 56.68 -60.97 -5.15
C GLY A 201 57.18 -61.08 -6.60
N SER A 202 58.30 -60.40 -6.88
CA SER A 202 59.16 -60.54 -8.05
C SER A 202 58.92 -59.63 -9.27
N VAL A 203 60.07 -59.10 -9.75
CA VAL A 203 60.38 -58.51 -11.06
C VAL A 203 59.80 -57.12 -11.39
N ILE A 204 60.43 -56.05 -10.88
CA ILE A 204 60.83 -54.86 -11.68
C ILE A 204 62.12 -54.29 -11.06
N SER A 205 63.23 -54.96 -11.32
CA SER A 205 64.57 -54.40 -11.22
C SER A 205 65.20 -54.72 -12.56
N LEU A 206 65.15 -53.79 -13.51
CA LEU A 206 66.07 -53.67 -14.65
C LEU A 206 65.76 -52.51 -15.61
N GLU A 207 64.67 -51.76 -15.44
CA GLU A 207 64.34 -50.61 -16.30
C GLU A 207 64.77 -49.24 -15.75
N GLN A 208 65.46 -49.22 -14.60
CA GLN A 208 65.96 -47.97 -13.99
C GLN A 208 67.44 -47.66 -14.28
N GLN A 209 68.10 -48.46 -15.12
CA GLN A 209 69.52 -48.26 -15.44
C GLN A 209 69.79 -47.80 -16.88
N GLN A 210 68.77 -47.71 -17.74
CA GLN A 210 68.94 -47.33 -19.16
C GLN A 210 68.59 -45.86 -19.47
N VAL A 211 67.86 -45.17 -18.59
CA VAL A 211 67.47 -43.75 -18.80
C VAL A 211 68.56 -42.76 -18.37
N GLN A 212 69.49 -43.15 -17.48
CA GLN A 212 70.54 -42.24 -17.01
C GLN A 212 71.71 -42.06 -18.00
N VAL A 213 71.90 -42.97 -18.97
CA VAL A 213 73.02 -42.89 -19.92
C VAL A 213 72.66 -42.08 -21.19
N GLN A 214 71.37 -41.93 -21.52
CA GLN A 214 70.94 -41.12 -22.67
C GLN A 214 70.94 -39.61 -22.37
N HIS A 215 70.79 -39.20 -21.11
CA HIS A 215 70.81 -37.79 -20.71
C HIS A 215 72.22 -37.15 -20.67
N ALA A 216 73.29 -37.96 -20.65
CA ALA A 216 74.67 -37.46 -20.54
C ALA A 216 75.31 -37.01 -21.86
N TRP A 217 74.76 -37.42 -23.02
CA TRP A 217 75.35 -37.14 -24.33
C TRP A 217 74.81 -35.88 -25.04
N LEU A 218 73.78 -35.24 -24.50
CA LEU A 218 73.18 -34.02 -25.08
C LEU A 218 73.75 -32.70 -24.51
N ALA A 219 74.76 -32.77 -23.65
CA ALA A 219 75.41 -31.59 -23.06
C ALA A 219 76.73 -31.23 -23.76
N LEU A 220 76.65 -30.73 -25.00
CA LEU A 220 77.76 -30.01 -25.65
C LEU A 220 77.23 -28.64 -26.13
N PRO A 221 77.92 -27.52 -25.86
CA PRO A 221 77.36 -26.20 -26.15
C PRO A 221 77.41 -25.88 -27.65
N LEU A 222 76.23 -25.80 -28.30
CA LEU A 222 76.07 -25.17 -29.61
C LEU A 222 75.85 -23.64 -29.48
N PRO A 223 76.13 -22.84 -30.53
CA PRO A 223 76.43 -21.42 -30.41
C PRO A 223 75.22 -20.54 -30.07
N ARG A 224 75.51 -19.39 -29.45
CA ARG A 224 74.62 -18.35 -28.88
C ARG A 224 73.56 -17.71 -29.81
N GLY A 225 73.27 -18.26 -31.00
CA GLY A 225 72.28 -17.72 -31.94
C GLY A 225 70.83 -18.20 -31.72
N LEU A 226 70.61 -19.36 -31.13
CA LEU A 226 69.26 -19.95 -30.99
C LEU A 226 68.44 -19.37 -29.82
N LEU A 227 69.10 -18.91 -28.75
CA LEU A 227 68.45 -18.29 -27.60
C LEU A 227 67.69 -17.00 -27.98
N GLY A 228 68.14 -16.30 -29.02
CA GLY A 228 67.45 -15.11 -29.53
C GLY A 228 66.14 -15.43 -30.26
N TRP A 229 66.09 -16.52 -31.02
CA TRP A 229 64.90 -16.93 -31.76
C TRP A 229 63.85 -17.60 -30.86
N GLU A 230 64.28 -18.36 -29.84
CA GLU A 230 63.37 -18.92 -28.83
C GLU A 230 62.80 -17.85 -27.89
N ALA A 231 63.60 -16.84 -27.52
CA ALA A 231 63.12 -15.70 -26.75
C ALA A 231 62.13 -14.83 -27.56
N TRP A 232 62.40 -14.62 -28.85
CA TRP A 232 61.51 -13.86 -29.74
C TRP A 232 60.18 -14.59 -30.01
N LEU A 233 60.21 -15.92 -30.17
CA LEU A 233 59.01 -16.76 -30.29
C LEU A 233 58.22 -16.83 -28.98
N SER A 234 58.89 -16.94 -27.82
CA SER A 234 58.21 -16.91 -26.51
C SER A 234 57.55 -15.57 -26.22
N PHE A 235 58.24 -14.45 -26.50
CA PHE A 235 57.72 -13.10 -26.32
C PHE A 235 56.46 -12.81 -27.17
N ARG A 236 56.35 -13.43 -28.35
CA ARG A 236 55.15 -13.35 -29.20
C ARG A 236 54.07 -14.38 -28.82
N ALA A 237 54.46 -15.53 -28.29
CA ALA A 237 53.53 -16.60 -27.90
C ALA A 237 52.78 -16.27 -26.59
N ASP A 238 53.41 -15.57 -25.65
CA ASP A 238 52.80 -15.23 -24.35
C ASP A 238 51.57 -14.31 -24.45
N PRO A 239 51.59 -13.18 -25.20
CA PRO A 239 50.38 -12.38 -25.40
C PRO A 239 49.28 -13.13 -26.15
N LEU A 240 49.62 -14.03 -27.08
CA LEU A 240 48.64 -14.88 -27.78
C LEU A 240 48.04 -15.94 -26.85
N LYS A 241 48.82 -16.52 -25.94
CA LYS A 241 48.31 -17.43 -24.90
C LYS A 241 47.38 -16.71 -23.93
N HIS A 242 47.73 -15.51 -23.47
CA HIS A 242 46.87 -14.71 -22.60
C HIS A 242 45.58 -14.28 -23.28
N LEU A 243 45.63 -13.95 -24.58
CA LEU A 243 44.43 -13.67 -25.39
C LEU A 243 43.57 -14.92 -25.58
N LEU A 244 44.15 -16.08 -25.89
CA LEU A 244 43.41 -17.35 -25.98
C LEU A 244 42.78 -17.73 -24.64
N GLN A 245 43.50 -17.53 -23.54
CA GLN A 245 43.01 -17.79 -22.19
C GLN A 245 41.82 -16.88 -21.86
N ALA A 246 41.93 -15.58 -22.12
CA ALA A 246 40.85 -14.62 -21.92
C ALA A 246 39.62 -14.94 -22.78
N LEU A 247 39.82 -15.30 -24.05
CA LEU A 247 38.74 -15.74 -24.94
C LEU A 247 38.09 -17.04 -24.44
N THR A 248 38.87 -17.98 -23.90
CA THR A 248 38.35 -19.23 -23.34
C THR A 248 37.52 -18.96 -22.08
N ASP A 249 38.00 -18.07 -21.20
CA ASP A 249 37.28 -17.67 -19.98
C ASP A 249 35.97 -16.94 -20.32
N ASP A 250 35.98 -16.08 -21.35
CA ASP A 250 34.78 -15.39 -21.81
C ASP A 250 33.80 -16.34 -22.52
N ILE A 251 34.28 -17.32 -23.28
CA ILE A 251 33.44 -18.38 -23.85
C ILE A 251 32.78 -19.19 -22.72
N VAL A 252 33.51 -19.55 -21.65
CA VAL A 252 32.95 -20.27 -20.50
C VAL A 252 31.94 -19.40 -19.73
N ARG A 253 32.22 -18.10 -19.58
CA ARG A 253 31.29 -17.14 -18.97
C ARG A 253 30.02 -16.95 -19.81
N MET A 254 30.16 -16.86 -21.12
CA MET A 254 29.04 -16.77 -22.05
C MET A 254 28.23 -18.07 -22.09
N SER A 255 28.91 -19.22 -22.03
CA SER A 255 28.26 -20.53 -21.98
C SER A 255 27.46 -20.70 -20.70
N SER A 256 27.99 -20.31 -19.55
CA SER A 256 27.26 -20.38 -18.26
C SER A 256 26.08 -19.40 -18.20
N ARG A 257 26.20 -18.20 -18.80
CA ARG A 257 25.07 -17.26 -18.93
C ARG A 257 24.00 -17.77 -19.91
N LEU A 258 24.41 -18.38 -21.02
CA LEU A 258 23.48 -19.03 -21.95
C LEU A 258 22.75 -20.17 -21.26
N GLU A 259 23.45 -21.01 -20.50
CA GLU A 259 22.85 -22.10 -19.73
C GLU A 259 21.89 -21.57 -18.65
N HIS A 260 22.20 -20.43 -18.02
CA HIS A 260 21.29 -19.78 -17.08
C HIS A 260 20.04 -19.22 -17.78
N LEU A 261 20.20 -18.55 -18.91
CA LEU A 261 19.07 -18.04 -19.70
C LEU A 261 18.22 -19.19 -20.29
N GLU A 262 18.82 -20.31 -20.65
CA GLU A 262 18.11 -21.51 -21.09
C GLU A 262 17.34 -22.14 -19.92
N LYS A 263 17.90 -22.15 -18.70
CA LYS A 263 17.19 -22.51 -17.47
C LYS A 263 16.04 -21.56 -17.16
N GLU A 264 16.23 -20.25 -17.25
CA GLU A 264 15.16 -19.28 -17.06
C GLU A 264 14.08 -19.38 -18.15
N LEU A 265 14.45 -19.61 -19.40
CA LEU A 265 13.51 -19.78 -20.51
C LEU A 265 12.71 -21.07 -20.35
N THR A 266 13.34 -22.17 -19.94
CA THR A 266 12.67 -23.44 -19.65
C THR A 266 11.77 -23.32 -18.42
N GLU A 267 12.19 -22.59 -17.39
CA GLU A 267 11.38 -22.31 -16.21
C GLU A 267 10.19 -21.40 -16.53
N LYS A 268 10.38 -20.34 -17.30
CA LYS A 268 9.31 -19.45 -17.77
C LYS A 268 8.34 -20.16 -18.72
N ASN A 269 8.85 -20.98 -19.63
CA ASN A 269 8.00 -21.86 -20.46
C ASN A 269 7.26 -22.89 -19.60
N GLY A 270 7.90 -23.43 -18.56
CA GLY A 270 7.28 -24.28 -17.56
C GLY A 270 6.14 -23.56 -16.84
N GLN A 271 6.37 -22.34 -16.34
CA GLN A 271 5.38 -21.50 -15.68
C GLN A 271 4.20 -21.16 -16.60
N LEU A 272 4.45 -20.82 -17.88
CA LEU A 272 3.38 -20.55 -18.85
C LEU A 272 2.57 -21.80 -19.20
N ARG A 273 3.24 -22.96 -19.35
CA ARG A 273 2.56 -24.25 -19.56
C ARG A 273 1.77 -24.68 -18.32
N HIS A 274 2.33 -24.48 -17.13
CA HIS A 274 1.66 -24.79 -15.88
C HIS A 274 0.50 -23.84 -15.59
N GLY A 275 0.62 -22.55 -15.89
CA GLY A 275 -0.48 -21.58 -15.81
C GLY A 275 -1.63 -21.96 -16.74
N SER A 276 -1.34 -22.21 -18.02
CA SER A 276 -2.36 -22.64 -18.97
C SER A 276 -2.98 -24.01 -18.63
N ALA A 277 -2.19 -24.95 -18.09
CA ALA A 277 -2.70 -26.24 -17.65
C ALA A 277 -3.50 -26.13 -16.35
N HIS A 278 -3.12 -25.21 -15.46
CA HIS A 278 -3.84 -24.91 -14.23
C HIS A 278 -5.20 -24.29 -14.53
N ASP A 279 -5.27 -23.31 -15.43
CA ASP A 279 -6.53 -22.70 -15.87
C ASP A 279 -7.45 -23.74 -16.52
N GLN A 280 -6.90 -24.62 -17.37
CA GLN A 280 -7.68 -25.71 -17.95
C GLN A 280 -8.17 -26.70 -16.88
N GLN A 281 -7.37 -26.96 -15.85
CA GLN A 281 -7.75 -27.83 -14.73
C GLN A 281 -8.81 -27.19 -13.83
N GLN A 282 -8.74 -25.88 -13.60
CA GLN A 282 -9.77 -25.12 -12.89
C GLN A 282 -11.11 -25.18 -13.63
N ILE A 283 -11.12 -24.93 -14.94
CA ILE A 283 -12.36 -25.04 -15.75
C ILE A 283 -12.92 -26.47 -15.68
N ARG A 284 -12.06 -27.51 -15.70
CA ARG A 284 -12.50 -28.91 -15.50
C ARG A 284 -13.07 -29.17 -14.11
N GLN A 285 -12.51 -28.58 -13.07
CA GLN A 285 -13.05 -28.67 -11.70
C GLN A 285 -14.41 -27.98 -11.61
N GLU A 286 -14.55 -26.80 -12.20
CA GLU A 286 -15.82 -26.09 -12.26
C GLU A 286 -16.89 -26.86 -13.04
N ILE A 287 -16.53 -27.49 -14.17
CA ILE A 287 -17.43 -28.40 -14.89
C ILE A 287 -17.88 -29.56 -14.00
N ASN A 288 -16.97 -30.13 -13.19
CA ASN A 288 -17.34 -31.20 -12.26
C ASN A 288 -18.28 -30.71 -11.16
N ASN A 289 -18.09 -29.49 -10.64
CA ASN A 289 -19.00 -28.89 -9.66
C ASN A 289 -20.39 -28.66 -10.26
N LEU A 290 -20.47 -28.08 -11.47
CA LEU A 290 -21.74 -27.89 -12.18
C LEU A 290 -22.46 -29.21 -12.44
N ARG A 291 -21.72 -30.29 -12.75
CA ARG A 291 -22.28 -31.65 -12.86
C ARG A 291 -22.85 -32.16 -11.54
N GLN A 292 -22.15 -31.94 -10.44
CA GLN A 292 -22.63 -32.33 -9.10
C GLN A 292 -23.90 -31.57 -8.70
N GLU A 293 -23.96 -30.27 -8.99
CA GLU A 293 -25.16 -29.45 -8.77
C GLU A 293 -26.32 -29.92 -9.64
N LYS A 294 -26.07 -30.20 -10.93
CA LYS A 294 -27.05 -30.79 -11.84
C LYS A 294 -27.60 -32.11 -11.29
N ASP A 295 -26.74 -33.00 -10.81
CA ASP A 295 -27.16 -34.27 -10.22
C ASP A 295 -28.04 -34.10 -8.98
N GLN A 296 -27.85 -33.02 -8.21
CA GLN A 296 -28.70 -32.69 -7.06
C GLN A 296 -30.08 -32.18 -7.51
N LEU A 297 -30.13 -31.28 -8.50
CA LEU A 297 -31.40 -30.80 -9.06
C LEU A 297 -32.19 -31.93 -9.73
N LEU A 298 -31.52 -32.83 -10.45
CA LEU A 298 -32.14 -34.01 -11.03
C LEU A 298 -32.75 -34.92 -9.98
N LYS A 299 -32.12 -35.09 -8.81
CA LYS A 299 -32.71 -35.87 -7.70
C LYS A 299 -33.99 -35.22 -7.16
N GLN A 300 -33.98 -33.91 -6.95
CA GLN A 300 -35.18 -33.16 -6.50
C GLN A 300 -36.31 -33.24 -7.52
N ARG A 301 -35.97 -33.14 -8.81
CA ARG A 301 -36.91 -33.29 -9.93
C ARG A 301 -37.51 -34.70 -9.98
N LEU A 302 -36.69 -35.74 -9.80
CA LEU A 302 -37.14 -37.13 -9.70
C LEU A 302 -38.06 -37.39 -8.50
N GLU A 303 -37.85 -36.70 -7.37
CA GLU A 303 -38.75 -36.80 -6.21
C GLU A 303 -40.15 -36.27 -6.53
N LEU A 304 -40.25 -35.15 -7.25
CA LEU A 304 -41.53 -34.59 -7.72
C LEU A 304 -42.18 -35.49 -8.78
N ASP A 305 -41.39 -36.04 -9.71
CA ASP A 305 -41.89 -37.03 -10.69
C ASP A 305 -42.44 -38.29 -10.01
N ASN A 306 -41.79 -38.75 -8.95
CA ASN A 306 -42.23 -39.94 -8.21
C ASN A 306 -43.55 -39.69 -7.47
N LYS A 307 -43.77 -38.48 -6.93
CA LYS A 307 -45.08 -38.08 -6.39
C LYS A 307 -46.16 -38.13 -7.46
N LEU A 308 -45.90 -37.51 -8.62
CA LEU A 308 -46.82 -37.56 -9.77
C LEU A 308 -47.15 -38.99 -10.21
N ARG A 309 -46.13 -39.88 -10.27
CA ARG A 309 -46.31 -41.30 -10.64
C ARG A 309 -47.11 -42.10 -9.61
N GLN A 310 -47.09 -41.70 -8.34
CA GLN A 310 -47.91 -42.28 -7.27
C GLN A 310 -49.38 -41.78 -7.30
N GLY A 311 -49.72 -40.86 -8.21
CA GLY A 311 -51.08 -40.34 -8.39
C GLY A 311 -51.44 -39.23 -7.42
N THR A 312 -50.47 -38.67 -6.67
CA THR A 312 -50.69 -37.46 -5.86
C THR A 312 -50.63 -36.21 -6.74
N LEU A 313 -51.63 -35.34 -6.60
CA LEU A 313 -51.63 -34.04 -7.27
C LEU A 313 -50.57 -33.14 -6.64
N LEU A 314 -49.73 -32.52 -7.47
CA LEU A 314 -48.77 -31.51 -7.02
C LEU A 314 -49.53 -30.25 -6.58
N SER A 315 -49.01 -29.59 -5.55
CA SER A 315 -49.45 -28.24 -5.21
C SER A 315 -49.01 -27.23 -6.30
N PRO A 316 -49.71 -26.10 -6.46
CA PRO A 316 -49.31 -25.06 -7.42
C PRO A 316 -47.90 -24.51 -7.16
N GLU A 317 -47.40 -24.64 -5.93
CA GLU A 317 -46.02 -24.28 -5.59
C GLU A 317 -45.01 -25.35 -6.03
N GLU A 318 -45.36 -26.64 -5.91
CA GLU A 318 -44.53 -27.75 -6.43
C GLU A 318 -44.45 -27.75 -7.97
N GLU A 319 -45.53 -27.38 -8.66
CA GLU A 319 -45.52 -27.22 -10.14
C GLU A 319 -44.59 -26.08 -10.59
N ARG A 320 -44.58 -24.96 -9.85
CA ARG A 320 -43.62 -23.86 -10.09
C ARG A 320 -42.18 -24.30 -9.83
N ILE A 321 -41.95 -25.04 -8.75
CA ILE A 321 -40.62 -25.58 -8.42
C ILE A 321 -40.17 -26.55 -9.50
N LEU A 322 -41.04 -27.42 -10.02
CA LEU A 322 -40.71 -28.34 -11.11
C LEU A 322 -40.21 -27.59 -12.36
N PHE A 323 -40.93 -26.53 -12.75
CA PHE A 323 -40.52 -25.68 -13.88
C PHE A 323 -39.17 -25.00 -13.63
N GLN A 324 -38.96 -24.46 -12.42
CA GLN A 324 -37.69 -23.85 -12.03
C GLN A 324 -36.53 -24.86 -12.02
N LEU A 325 -36.77 -26.11 -11.62
CA LEU A 325 -35.78 -27.18 -11.65
C LEU A 325 -35.40 -27.53 -13.10
N ASP A 326 -36.38 -27.67 -14.00
CA ASP A 326 -36.10 -27.96 -15.42
C ASP A 326 -35.33 -26.80 -16.08
N GLU A 327 -35.70 -25.54 -15.83
CA GLU A 327 -34.98 -24.36 -16.34
C GLU A 327 -33.55 -24.26 -15.76
N ALA A 328 -33.38 -24.54 -14.46
CA ALA A 328 -32.06 -24.54 -13.83
C ALA A 328 -31.17 -25.67 -14.35
N ILE A 329 -31.72 -26.85 -14.63
CA ILE A 329 -30.97 -27.98 -15.22
C ILE A 329 -30.53 -27.62 -16.64
N GLU A 330 -31.39 -27.04 -17.47
CA GLU A 330 -31.06 -26.60 -18.82
C GLU A 330 -29.97 -25.51 -18.81
N ALA A 331 -30.06 -24.56 -17.88
CA ALA A 331 -29.03 -23.53 -17.69
C ALA A 331 -27.67 -24.12 -17.28
N LEU A 332 -27.66 -25.13 -16.40
CA LEU A 332 -26.43 -25.85 -16.03
C LEU A 332 -25.83 -26.62 -17.21
N ASP A 333 -26.66 -27.24 -18.05
CA ASP A 333 -26.20 -27.94 -19.26
C ASP A 333 -25.55 -26.98 -20.26
N ALA A 334 -26.19 -25.83 -20.53
CA ALA A 334 -25.61 -24.78 -21.36
C ALA A 334 -24.28 -24.24 -20.79
N ALA A 335 -24.18 -24.07 -19.47
CA ALA A 335 -22.97 -23.64 -18.81
C ALA A 335 -21.82 -24.67 -18.92
N ILE A 336 -22.14 -25.95 -18.78
CA ILE A 336 -21.18 -27.05 -18.96
C ILE A 336 -20.69 -27.12 -20.41
N GLU A 337 -21.60 -27.01 -21.38
CA GLU A 337 -21.26 -26.99 -22.81
C GLU A 337 -20.36 -25.81 -23.16
N TYR A 338 -20.69 -24.60 -22.71
CA TYR A 338 -19.86 -23.42 -22.92
C TYR A 338 -18.43 -23.60 -22.38
N LYS A 339 -18.29 -24.14 -21.17
CA LYS A 339 -16.96 -24.40 -20.58
C LYS A 339 -16.20 -25.50 -21.33
N ASN A 340 -16.88 -26.52 -21.81
CA ASN A 340 -16.27 -27.57 -22.65
C ASN A 340 -15.82 -27.03 -24.02
N GLU A 341 -16.62 -26.19 -24.66
CA GLU A 341 -16.31 -25.55 -25.93
C GLU A 341 -15.11 -24.59 -25.77
N SER A 342 -15.04 -23.84 -24.67
CA SER A 342 -13.91 -22.98 -24.33
C SER A 342 -12.59 -23.75 -24.24
N ILE A 343 -12.59 -24.89 -23.54
CA ILE A 343 -11.42 -25.79 -23.49
C ILE A 343 -11.03 -26.26 -24.89
N THR A 344 -12.01 -26.67 -25.69
CA THR A 344 -11.78 -27.26 -27.02
C THR A 344 -11.27 -26.24 -28.03
N CYS A 345 -11.87 -25.04 -28.05
CA CYS A 345 -11.44 -23.91 -28.86
C CYS A 345 -9.99 -23.51 -28.55
N ARG A 346 -9.66 -23.39 -27.25
CA ARG A 346 -8.29 -23.09 -26.81
C ARG A 346 -7.29 -24.14 -27.32
N GLN A 347 -7.61 -25.42 -27.17
CA GLN A 347 -6.77 -26.51 -27.66
C GLN A 347 -6.62 -26.51 -29.18
N ARG A 348 -7.68 -26.19 -29.92
CA ARG A 348 -7.66 -26.08 -31.39
C ARG A 348 -6.70 -24.99 -31.84
N VAL A 349 -6.75 -23.81 -31.22
CA VAL A 349 -5.84 -22.68 -31.49
C VAL A 349 -4.39 -23.05 -31.20
N LEU A 350 -4.12 -23.67 -30.04
CA LEU A 350 -2.76 -24.10 -29.67
C LEU A 350 -2.20 -25.15 -30.63
N ARG A 351 -3.04 -26.10 -31.08
CA ARG A 351 -2.61 -27.11 -32.06
C ARG A 351 -2.32 -26.48 -33.41
N ALA A 352 -3.16 -25.54 -33.86
CA ALA A 352 -2.97 -24.82 -35.12
C ALA A 352 -1.71 -23.95 -35.11
N SER A 353 -1.43 -23.24 -34.02
CA SER A 353 -0.21 -22.46 -33.88
C SER A 353 1.04 -23.34 -33.85
N ALA A 354 1.01 -24.48 -33.15
CA ALA A 354 2.09 -25.44 -33.15
C ALA A 354 2.38 -26.02 -34.55
N SER A 355 1.33 -26.34 -35.32
CA SER A 355 1.51 -26.81 -36.70
C SER A 355 2.09 -25.73 -37.62
N LEU A 356 1.65 -24.47 -37.47
CA LEU A 356 2.19 -23.34 -38.24
C LEU A 356 3.67 -23.10 -37.91
N LEU A 357 4.04 -23.14 -36.63
CA LEU A 357 5.43 -23.01 -36.20
C LEU A 357 6.29 -24.14 -36.78
N SER A 358 5.85 -25.39 -36.67
CA SER A 358 6.58 -26.53 -37.24
C SER A 358 6.73 -26.41 -38.76
N GLN A 359 5.69 -25.96 -39.46
CA GLN A 359 5.77 -25.71 -40.90
C GLN A 359 6.74 -24.58 -41.24
N CYS A 360 6.74 -23.49 -40.47
CA CYS A 360 7.68 -22.39 -40.62
C CYS A 360 9.13 -22.85 -40.36
N GLU A 361 9.36 -23.66 -39.33
CA GLU A 361 10.67 -24.26 -39.02
C GLU A 361 11.15 -25.15 -40.17
N MET A 362 10.31 -26.03 -40.69
CA MET A 362 10.65 -26.88 -41.84
C MET A 362 10.98 -26.05 -43.08
N ASN A 363 10.17 -25.02 -43.38
CA ASN A 363 10.40 -24.13 -44.51
C ASN A 363 11.70 -23.32 -44.36
N LEU A 364 12.03 -22.88 -43.14
CA LEU A 364 13.27 -22.19 -42.83
C LEU A 364 14.47 -23.13 -43.00
N MET A 365 14.40 -24.34 -42.43
CA MET A 365 15.46 -25.34 -42.56
C MET A 365 15.69 -25.74 -44.01
N ALA A 366 14.64 -25.88 -44.80
CA ALA A 366 14.75 -26.10 -46.25
C ALA A 366 15.51 -24.94 -46.91
N LYS A 367 15.14 -23.68 -46.64
CA LYS A 367 15.85 -22.51 -47.19
C LYS A 367 17.31 -22.44 -46.75
N LEU A 368 17.60 -22.74 -45.49
CA LEU A 368 18.96 -22.78 -44.95
C LEU A 368 19.81 -23.89 -45.60
N SER A 369 19.19 -25.02 -45.96
CA SER A 369 19.88 -26.13 -46.61
C SER A 369 20.38 -25.81 -48.03
N TYR A 370 19.79 -24.82 -48.71
CA TYR A 370 20.19 -24.36 -50.04
C TYR A 370 21.28 -23.28 -50.03
N LEU A 371 21.67 -22.78 -48.85
CA LEU A 371 22.70 -21.73 -48.75
C LEU A 371 24.11 -22.30 -48.91
N SER A 372 24.94 -21.58 -49.66
CA SER A 372 26.38 -21.85 -49.73
C SER A 372 27.07 -21.52 -48.40
N SER A 373 28.27 -22.09 -48.17
CA SER A 373 29.08 -21.82 -46.98
C SER A 373 29.35 -20.31 -46.76
N SER A 374 29.52 -19.53 -47.84
CA SER A 374 29.70 -18.08 -47.77
C SER A 374 28.44 -17.34 -47.35
N GLU A 375 27.28 -17.75 -47.87
CA GLU A 375 25.98 -17.13 -47.54
C GLU A 375 25.59 -17.45 -46.09
N THR A 376 25.81 -18.68 -45.62
CA THR A 376 25.57 -19.06 -44.22
C THR A 376 26.48 -18.30 -43.27
N ARG A 377 27.76 -18.10 -43.60
CA ARG A 377 28.68 -17.27 -42.80
C ARG A 377 28.24 -15.81 -42.75
N ALA A 378 27.85 -15.22 -43.89
CA ALA A 378 27.36 -13.85 -43.94
C ALA A 378 26.06 -13.67 -43.13
N LEU A 379 25.17 -14.66 -43.19
CA LEU A 379 23.92 -14.69 -42.42
C LEU A 379 24.21 -14.77 -40.91
N LEU A 380 25.14 -15.65 -40.50
CA LEU A 380 25.57 -15.77 -39.12
C LEU A 380 26.17 -14.47 -38.59
N CYS A 381 27.05 -13.80 -39.35
CA CYS A 381 27.58 -12.50 -38.97
C CYS A 381 26.48 -11.45 -38.77
N LYS A 382 25.53 -11.34 -39.71
CA LYS A 382 24.40 -10.40 -39.58
C LYS A 382 23.53 -10.65 -38.35
N TYR A 383 23.21 -11.91 -38.06
CA TYR A 383 22.42 -12.25 -36.87
C TYR A 383 23.22 -12.10 -35.59
N PHE A 384 24.51 -12.39 -35.61
CA PHE A 384 25.39 -12.15 -34.48
C PHE A 384 25.46 -10.66 -34.14
N ASP A 385 25.68 -9.79 -35.14
CA ASP A 385 25.64 -8.34 -34.97
C ASP A 385 24.27 -7.89 -34.43
N LYS A 386 23.17 -8.43 -34.99
CA LYS A 386 21.83 -8.12 -34.50
C LYS A 386 21.63 -8.51 -33.04
N VAL A 387 22.14 -9.68 -32.61
CA VAL A 387 22.09 -10.13 -31.21
C VAL A 387 22.92 -9.21 -30.33
N VAL A 388 24.12 -8.82 -30.76
CA VAL A 388 24.98 -7.88 -30.02
C VAL A 388 24.25 -6.53 -29.83
N THR A 389 23.73 -5.94 -30.91
CA THR A 389 22.96 -4.67 -30.82
C THR A 389 21.76 -4.80 -29.88
N LEU A 390 20.98 -5.88 -29.99
CA LEU A 390 19.83 -6.11 -29.12
C LEU A 390 20.24 -6.26 -27.65
N ARG A 391 21.39 -6.86 -27.37
CA ARG A 391 21.93 -6.98 -26.01
C ARG A 391 22.40 -5.64 -25.45
N GLU A 392 23.04 -4.82 -26.26
CA GLU A 392 23.43 -3.46 -25.89
C GLU A 392 22.21 -2.60 -25.60
N ASP A 393 21.20 -2.63 -26.47
CA ASP A 393 19.96 -1.89 -26.29
C ASP A 393 19.19 -2.36 -25.05
N GLN A 394 19.11 -3.68 -24.82
CA GLN A 394 18.52 -4.24 -23.61
C GLN A 394 19.25 -3.75 -22.35
N HIS A 395 20.59 -3.70 -22.37
CA HIS A 395 21.37 -3.23 -21.23
C HIS A 395 21.16 -1.73 -20.99
N ARG A 396 21.16 -0.90 -22.04
CA ARG A 396 20.85 0.54 -21.95
C ARG A 396 19.46 0.79 -21.38
N GLN A 397 18.45 0.07 -21.86
CA GLN A 397 17.10 0.17 -21.34
C GLN A 397 17.01 -0.25 -19.88
N HIS A 398 17.73 -1.30 -19.48
CA HIS A 398 17.76 -1.72 -18.08
C HIS A 398 18.36 -0.66 -17.16
N ILE A 399 19.47 -0.02 -17.57
CA ILE A 399 20.07 1.08 -16.82
C ILE A 399 19.09 2.26 -16.70
N ALA A 400 18.51 2.71 -17.81
CA ALA A 400 17.54 3.81 -17.81
C ALA A 400 16.30 3.50 -16.94
N PHE A 401 15.84 2.25 -16.95
CA PHE A 401 14.76 1.81 -16.09
C PHE A 401 15.14 1.87 -14.61
N SER A 402 16.32 1.35 -14.23
CA SER A 402 16.80 1.44 -12.85
C SER A 402 17.02 2.88 -12.38
N GLU A 403 17.46 3.78 -13.26
CA GLU A 403 17.53 5.22 -12.96
C GLU A 403 16.15 5.82 -12.67
N LEU A 404 15.15 5.51 -13.49
CA LEU A 404 13.76 5.93 -13.27
C LEU A 404 13.16 5.33 -12.00
N GLU A 405 13.48 4.07 -11.67
CA GLU A 405 13.08 3.43 -10.41
C GLU A 405 13.67 4.17 -9.21
N MET A 406 14.97 4.51 -9.23
CA MET A 406 15.60 5.29 -8.16
C MET A 406 14.96 6.68 -8.04
N GLN A 407 14.72 7.38 -9.15
CA GLN A 407 14.05 8.68 -9.13
C GLN A 407 12.62 8.59 -8.56
N LEU A 408 11.88 7.53 -8.92
CA LEU A 408 10.54 7.31 -8.39
C LEU A 408 10.58 7.07 -6.88
N GLU A 409 11.52 6.28 -6.38
CA GLU A 409 11.72 6.06 -4.94
C GLU A 409 12.07 7.36 -4.21
N GLU A 410 12.96 8.19 -4.76
CA GLU A 410 13.30 9.51 -4.20
C GLU A 410 12.08 10.44 -4.14
N GLN A 411 11.28 10.49 -5.21
CA GLN A 411 10.04 11.28 -5.23
C GLN A 411 9.02 10.77 -4.21
N GLN A 412 8.84 9.45 -4.10
CA GLN A 412 7.95 8.86 -3.09
C GLN A 412 8.41 9.19 -1.67
N GLN A 413 9.72 9.17 -1.41
CA GLN A 413 10.27 9.60 -0.13
C GLN A 413 9.97 11.07 0.12
N LEU A 414 10.21 11.95 -0.86
CA LEU A 414 9.95 13.39 -0.73
C LEU A 414 8.48 13.69 -0.44
N VAL A 415 7.55 13.08 -1.19
CA VAL A 415 6.10 13.22 -0.96
C VAL A 415 5.76 12.84 0.47
N TYR A 416 6.27 11.69 0.92
CA TYR A 416 6.06 11.23 2.28
C TYR A 416 6.61 12.21 3.34
N TRP A 417 7.83 12.72 3.17
CA TRP A 417 8.40 13.75 4.06
C TRP A 417 7.54 15.02 4.12
N LEU A 418 7.02 15.46 2.96
CA LEU A 418 6.12 16.62 2.88
C LEU A 418 4.80 16.35 3.59
N GLU A 419 4.20 15.18 3.42
CA GLU A 419 2.99 14.77 4.15
C GLU A 419 3.22 14.82 5.67
N VAL A 420 4.35 14.27 6.15
CA VAL A 420 4.74 14.33 7.56
C VAL A 420 4.86 15.77 8.06
N ALA A 421 5.53 16.62 7.29
CA ALA A 421 5.78 18.01 7.65
C ALA A 421 4.48 18.82 7.73
N VAL A 422 3.58 18.64 6.76
CA VAL A 422 2.27 19.30 6.72
C VAL A 422 1.42 18.85 7.91
N GLU A 423 1.39 17.54 8.22
CA GLU A 423 0.65 17.05 9.38
C GLU A 423 1.18 17.61 10.70
N ARG A 424 2.50 17.65 10.87
CA ARG A 424 3.13 18.23 12.07
C ARG A 424 2.79 19.73 12.20
N GLN A 425 2.93 20.49 11.11
CA GLN A 425 2.57 21.91 11.10
C GLN A 425 1.10 22.13 11.43
N ARG A 426 0.20 21.28 10.93
CA ARG A 426 -1.23 21.34 11.25
C ARG A 426 -1.49 21.14 12.75
N LEU A 427 -0.84 20.15 13.38
CA LEU A 427 -0.99 19.89 14.82
C LEU A 427 -0.40 21.02 15.68
N GLU A 428 0.72 21.60 15.26
CA GLU A 428 1.33 22.75 15.93
C GLU A 428 0.44 24.00 15.83
N MET A 429 -0.10 24.29 14.65
CA MET A 429 -1.04 25.40 14.47
C MET A 429 -2.31 25.25 15.32
N ASP A 430 -2.85 24.03 15.39
CA ASP A 430 -4.00 23.71 16.23
C ASP A 430 -3.70 23.94 17.73
N ARG A 431 -2.47 23.63 18.15
CA ARG A 431 -2.00 23.88 19.50
C ARG A 431 -1.89 25.36 19.81
N GLN A 432 -1.29 26.14 18.92
CA GLN A 432 -1.16 27.59 19.06
C GLN A 432 -2.54 28.26 19.13
N LEU A 433 -3.48 27.83 18.27
CA LEU A 433 -4.86 28.31 18.29
C LEU A 433 -5.53 28.00 19.63
N THR A 434 -5.36 26.78 20.15
CA THR A 434 -5.93 26.39 21.45
C THR A 434 -5.36 27.24 22.59
N LEU A 435 -4.06 27.58 22.56
CA LEU A 435 -3.45 28.47 23.54
C LEU A 435 -4.03 29.89 23.47
N GLN A 436 -4.17 30.46 22.27
CA GLN A 436 -4.77 31.79 22.09
C GLN A 436 -6.23 31.81 22.58
N GLN A 437 -6.99 30.75 22.32
CA GLN A 437 -8.35 30.61 22.83
C GLN A 437 -8.37 30.53 24.36
N LYS A 438 -7.43 29.82 24.96
CA LYS A 438 -7.28 29.73 26.42
C LYS A 438 -6.96 31.09 27.05
N GLU A 439 -6.03 31.84 26.46
CA GLU A 439 -5.70 33.21 26.90
C GLU A 439 -6.90 34.15 26.75
N HIS A 440 -7.63 34.07 25.64
CA HIS A 440 -8.84 34.86 25.44
C HIS A 440 -9.91 34.52 26.49
N GLU A 441 -10.07 33.24 26.80
CA GLU A 441 -11.03 32.78 27.80
C GLU A 441 -10.67 33.28 29.21
N GLN A 442 -9.38 33.23 29.58
CA GLN A 442 -8.90 33.80 30.83
C GLN A 442 -9.17 35.31 30.91
N ASN A 443 -8.96 36.05 29.82
CA ASN A 443 -9.30 37.47 29.76
C ASN A 443 -10.81 37.72 29.91
N MET A 444 -11.65 36.85 29.33
CA MET A 444 -13.11 36.95 29.51
C MET A 444 -13.54 36.65 30.95
N GLN A 445 -12.92 35.68 31.62
CA GLN A 445 -13.17 35.40 33.04
C GLN A 445 -12.80 36.58 33.95
N LEU A 446 -11.81 37.39 33.58
CA LEU A 446 -11.47 38.60 34.33
C LEU A 446 -12.49 39.75 34.12
N LEU A 447 -13.28 39.70 33.04
CA LEU A 447 -14.27 40.72 32.69
C LEU A 447 -15.68 40.40 33.21
N LEU A 448 -15.98 39.12 33.43
CA LEU A 448 -17.23 38.63 34.02
C LEU A 448 -17.15 38.66 35.55
#